data_AF-A0A961CF57-F1
#
_entry.id   AF-A0A961CF57-F1
#
_cell.length_a   1.000
_cell.length_b   1.000
_cell.length_c   1.000
_cell.angle_alpha   90.00
_cell.angle_beta   90.00
_cell.angle_gamma   90.00
#
_symmetry.space_group_name_H-M   'P 1'
#
loop_
_entity.id
_entity.type
_entity.pdbx_description
1 polymer ?
#
loop_
_entity_poly.entity_id
_entity_poly.type
_entity_poly.pdbx_seq_one_letter_code
_entity_poly.pdbx_strand_id
1 'polypeptide(L)' 'VTGVRGSFDVDDAVEVIGPDGVVFAKGLSRMAAADVADVAGLRSDELPDGLARYVVHADDLVVLP' A
#
# COMPACT_ATOMS: atom_id res chain seq x y z
N VAL A 1 6.56 3.50 0.95
CA VAL A 1 5.34 4.22 1.39
C VAL A 1 5.75 5.32 2.34
N THR A 2 5.18 6.53 2.25
CA THR A 2 5.50 7.67 3.14
C THR A 2 4.45 7.89 4.25
N GLY A 3 3.28 7.26 4.15
CA GLY A 3 2.24 7.31 5.17
C GLY A 3 0.99 6.55 4.74
N VAL A 4 0.09 6.33 5.69
CA VAL A 4 -1.20 5.63 5.52
C VAL A 4 -2.29 6.47 6.18
N ARG A 5 -3.50 6.48 5.60
CA ARG A 5 -4.66 7.19 6.15
C ARG A 5 -5.88 6.29 6.11
N GLY A 6 -6.69 6.35 7.16
CA GLY A 6 -7.89 5.52 7.29
C GLY A 6 -7.58 4.09 7.77
N SER A 7 -8.52 3.19 7.51
CA SER A 7 -8.44 1.77 7.86
C SER A 7 -8.88 0.94 6.66
N PHE A 8 -8.16 -0.14 6.40
CA PHE A 8 -8.47 -1.13 5.37
C PHE A 8 -7.77 -2.44 5.75
N ASP A 9 -8.33 -3.54 5.27
CA ASP A 9 -7.78 -4.88 5.43
C ASP A 9 -7.12 -5.37 4.13
N VAL A 10 -6.60 -6.60 4.18
CA VAL A 10 -6.11 -7.28 2.99
C VAL A 10 -7.25 -7.48 1.98
N ASP A 11 -6.92 -7.29 0.71
CA ASP A 11 -7.80 -7.33 -0.46
C ASP A 11 -8.82 -6.18 -0.59
N ASP A 12 -8.80 -5.20 0.32
CA ASP A 12 -9.57 -3.97 0.15
C ASP A 12 -8.99 -3.10 -0.98
N ALA A 13 -9.89 -2.42 -1.69
CA ALA A 13 -9.51 -1.41 -2.67
C ALA A 13 -9.05 -0.12 -1.98
N VAL A 14 -7.84 0.32 -2.30
CA VAL A 14 -7.20 1.52 -1.74
C VAL A 14 -6.83 2.52 -2.82
N GLU A 15 -6.68 3.78 -2.40
CA GLU A 15 -6.14 4.86 -3.23
C GLU A 15 -4.64 5.02 -3.01
N VAL A 16 -3.90 5.27 -4.10
CA VAL A 16 -2.48 5.62 -4.04
C VAL A 16 -2.35 7.10 -4.36
N ILE A 17 -1.79 7.83 -3.41
CA ILE A 17 -1.65 9.29 -3.46
C ILE A 17 -0.19 9.65 -3.76
N GLY A 18 0.00 10.55 -4.72
CA GLY A 18 1.30 11.11 -5.09
C GLY A 18 1.83 12.10 -4.04
N PRO A 19 3.10 12.53 -4.14
CA PRO A 19 3.68 13.52 -3.22
C PRO A 19 3.02 14.90 -3.31
N ASP A 20 2.29 15.18 -4.40
CA ASP A 20 1.45 16.37 -4.61
C ASP A 20 0.08 16.28 -3.90
N GLY A 21 -0.23 15.15 -3.28
CA GLY A 21 -1.51 14.92 -2.60
C GLY A 21 -2.65 14.47 -3.53
N VAL A 22 -2.35 14.17 -4.80
CA VAL A 22 -3.37 13.74 -5.78
C VAL A 22 -3.42 12.22 -5.87
N VAL A 23 -4.63 11.65 -5.90
CA VAL A 23 -4.82 10.22 -6.18
C VAL A 23 -4.50 9.96 -7.64
N PHE A 24 -3.49 9.13 -7.92
CA PHE A 24 -3.09 8.80 -9.30
C PHE A 24 -3.35 7.33 -9.65
N ALA A 25 -3.63 6.48 -8.67
CA ALA A 25 -3.94 5.07 -8.89
C ALA A 25 -4.87 4.53 -7.82
N LYS A 26 -5.53 3.41 -8.14
CA LYS A 26 -6.28 2.56 -7.20
C LYS A 26 -5.81 1.13 -7.35
N GLY A 27 -5.83 0.35 -6.27
CA GLY A 27 -5.52 -1.06 -6.36
C GLY A 27 -5.91 -1.84 -5.11
N LEU A 28 -5.72 -3.15 -5.13
CA LEU A 28 -6.01 -4.02 -3.99
C LEU A 28 -4.82 -4.10 -3.04
N SER A 29 -5.07 -3.84 -1.75
CA SER A 29 -4.04 -3.94 -0.73
C SER A 29 -3.72 -5.40 -0.40
N ARG A 30 -2.45 -5.70 -0.17
CA ARG A 30 -1.96 -7.01 0.28
C ARG A 30 -1.51 -7.00 1.75
N MET A 31 -1.74 -5.88 2.41
CA MET A 31 -1.48 -5.63 3.82
C MET A 31 -2.64 -4.86 4.43
N ALA A 32 -2.90 -5.04 5.72
CA ALA A 32 -3.82 -4.16 6.43
C ALA A 32 -3.16 -2.79 6.69
N ALA A 33 -3.97 -1.76 6.92
CA ALA A 33 -3.49 -0.40 7.15
C ALA A 33 -2.48 -0.31 8.31
N ALA A 34 -2.69 -1.10 9.37
CA ALA A 34 -1.80 -1.17 10.53
C ALA A 34 -0.41 -1.69 10.14
N ASP A 35 -0.34 -2.80 9.41
CA ASP A 35 0.93 -3.38 8.98
C ASP A 35 1.70 -2.40 8.08
N VAL A 36 1.02 -1.77 7.12
CA VAL A 36 1.66 -0.78 6.24
C VAL A 36 2.21 0.40 7.04
N ALA A 37 1.52 0.84 8.10
CA ALA A 37 2.00 1.91 8.97
C ALA A 37 3.26 1.50 9.75
N ASP A 38 3.32 0.25 10.23
CA ASP A 38 4.45 -0.27 10.99
C ASP A 38 5.72 -0.44 10.13
N VAL A 39 5.57 -0.78 8.85
CA VAL A 39 6.71 -1.01 7.94
C VAL A 39 6.94 0.11 6.93
N ALA A 40 6.24 1.24 7.07
CA ALA A 40 6.36 2.36 6.13
C ALA A 40 7.81 2.88 6.06
N GLY A 41 8.39 2.81 4.86
CA GLY A 41 9.74 3.29 4.58
C GLY A 41 10.82 2.21 4.62
N LEU A 42 10.49 1.00 5.08
CA LEU A 42 11.39 -0.16 5.01
C LEU A 42 11.47 -0.72 3.59
N ARG A 43 12.58 -1.40 3.29
CA ARG A 43 12.73 -2.21 2.08
C ARG A 43 12.11 -3.59 2.27
N SER A 44 11.75 -4.23 1.15
CA SER A 44 11.06 -5.53 1.15
C SER A 44 11.86 -6.70 1.75
N ASP A 45 13.18 -6.55 1.91
CA ASP A 45 14.09 -7.51 2.56
C ASP A 45 14.25 -7.26 4.07
N GLU A 46 13.77 -6.11 4.56
CA GLU A 46 13.76 -5.74 5.98
C GLU A 46 12.40 -6.06 6.64
N LEU A 47 11.43 -6.56 5.88
CA LEU A 47 10.10 -6.88 6.37
C LEU A 47 10.10 -8.14 7.24
N PRO A 48 9.26 -8.20 8.29
CA PRO A 48 9.07 -9.42 9.07
C PRO A 48 8.61 -10.61 8.21
N ASP A 49 8.99 -11.81 8.61
CA ASP A 49 8.52 -13.04 7.98
C ASP A 49 7.00 -13.16 8.07
N GLY A 50 6.37 -13.64 6.98
CA GLY A 50 4.92 -13.83 6.89
C GLY A 50 4.15 -12.59 6.42
N LEU A 51 4.78 -11.42 6.37
CA LEU A 51 4.19 -10.23 5.79
C LEU A 51 4.34 -10.22 4.25
N ALA A 52 3.37 -9.65 3.54
CA ALA A 52 3.49 -9.47 2.09
C ALA A 52 4.73 -8.63 1.73
N ARG A 53 5.35 -8.87 0.57
CA ARG A 53 6.54 -8.08 0.15
C ARG A 53 6.21 -6.75 -0.53
N TYR A 54 4.94 -6.56 -0.86
CA TYR A 54 4.39 -5.42 -1.58
C TYR A 54 3.06 -5.02 -0.94
N VAL A 55 2.78 -3.72 -0.91
CA VAL A 55 1.51 -3.18 -0.40
C VAL A 55 0.40 -3.33 -1.44
N VAL A 56 0.68 -2.95 -2.69
CA VAL A 56 -0.19 -3.19 -3.85
C VAL A 56 0.66 -3.80 -4.95
N HIS A 57 0.19 -4.89 -5.55
CA HIS A 57 0.85 -5.51 -6.70
C HIS A 57 0.51 -4.75 -7.98
N ALA A 58 1.44 -4.69 -8.95
CA ALA A 58 1.20 -3.97 -10.20
C ALA A 58 0.03 -4.54 -11.02
N ASP A 59 -0.19 -5.86 -10.95
CA ASP A 59 -1.30 -6.53 -11.65
C ASP A 59 -2.67 -6.18 -11.07
N ASP A 60 -2.73 -5.75 -9.80
CA ASP A 60 -3.97 -5.33 -9.12
C ASP A 60 -4.06 -3.81 -9.01
N LEU A 61 -3.23 -3.07 -9.75
CA LEU A 61 -3.16 -1.61 -9.75
C LEU A 61 -3.67 -1.05 -11.08
N VAL A 62 -4.56 -0.06 -11.00
CA VAL A 62 -5.01 0.72 -12.14
C VAL A 62 -4.57 2.17 -11.97
N VAL A 63 -3.87 2.70 -12.97
CA VAL A 63 -3.48 4.13 -13.04
C VAL A 63 -4.65 4.93 -13.59
N LEU A 64 -4.96 6.05 -12.94
CA LEU A 64 -6.03 6.95 -13.33
C LEU A 64 -5.52 7.98 -14.36
N PRO A 65 -6.38 8.43 -15.29
CA PRO A 65 -6.05 9.45 -16.29
C PRO A 65 -5.89 10.85 -15.69
#